data_AF-A0A7S0T7W1-F1
#
_entry.id   AF-A0A7S0T7W1-F1
#
_cell.length_a   1.000
_cell.length_b   1.000
_cell.length_c   1.000
_cell.angle_alpha   90.00
_cell.angle_beta   90.00
_cell.angle_gamma   90.00
#
_symmetry.space_group_name_H-M   'P 1'
#
loop_
_entity.id
_entity.type
_entity.pdbx_description
1 polymer ?
#
loop_
_entity_poly.entity_id
_entity_poly.type
_entity_poly.pdbx_seq_one_letter_code
_entity_poly.pdbx_strand_id
1 'polypeptide(L)'
;KRKEHKDVSGAMPFREFSEQAPECYELESPDEVTMTLVTQVSHDRLWMLKHHCDRYRNQEGSSYDQHPMSIAVYSNATLDGILEELREMDCGVKGTTEKAPVTVSVLDAKTHGAWNEFPVNELRNLALSKVETTHILYIDVDFWPSDQLYETIMDNFFDSQDTDEDAKSIRQELVDDPKLALVIPAFQLWRQCREWEDCRDQNIPHMEKARTPHGMAHEIIENKSITIFDPTNKGGHGSTDYEAWFHQPQGSLVDIDCLQSNRYEPFVAIRYCKDLPPFQTAFSGYGKNKVTWMMQVIASGYVFSQVGGAYLVHYPHLDSASRQVWNGPKTDSPTSKKKSKQKSKSKQTKRHKIDKLFVDFKAWLDETIIAKGNQRMEACEDAQDDDSKLWVETKPNKPVTRKRIENFQKEK
;
A
#
# COMPACT_ATOMS: atom_id res chain seq x y z
N LYS A 1 -23.98 -26.37 -10.26
CA LYS A 1 -23.21 -27.25 -9.33
C LYS A 1 -21.72 -27.10 -9.66
N ARG A 2 -21.07 -26.03 -9.18
CA ARG A 2 -19.62 -25.85 -9.27
C ARG A 2 -18.97 -26.75 -8.22
N LYS A 3 -18.00 -27.56 -8.62
CA LYS A 3 -17.23 -28.41 -7.72
C LYS A 3 -16.36 -27.51 -6.84
N GLU A 4 -16.65 -27.49 -5.55
CA GLU A 4 -15.70 -27.04 -4.54
C GLU A 4 -14.47 -27.95 -4.62
N HIS A 5 -13.35 -27.41 -5.08
CA HIS A 5 -12.06 -28.01 -4.81
C HIS A 5 -11.80 -27.85 -3.31
N LYS A 6 -12.10 -28.90 -2.53
CA LYS A 6 -11.59 -29.01 -1.17
C LYS A 6 -10.10 -29.27 -1.25
N ASP A 7 -9.31 -28.23 -1.02
CA ASP A 7 -7.89 -28.38 -0.77
C ASP A 7 -7.69 -29.07 0.59
N VAL A 8 -6.77 -30.04 0.61
CA VAL A 8 -6.47 -30.95 1.73
C VAL A 8 -5.38 -30.37 2.64
N SER A 9 -4.93 -29.14 2.38
CA SER A 9 -4.13 -28.36 3.31
C SER A 9 -5.04 -27.38 4.05
N GLY A 10 -4.96 -27.29 5.38
CA GLY A 10 -5.76 -26.34 6.18
C GLY A 10 -5.42 -24.85 5.94
N ALA A 11 -4.99 -24.46 4.74
CA ALA A 11 -4.77 -23.09 4.32
C ALA A 11 -6.08 -22.51 3.77
N MET A 12 -6.43 -21.28 4.16
CA MET A 12 -7.55 -20.57 3.54
C MET A 12 -7.25 -20.35 2.05
N PRO A 13 -8.19 -20.65 1.13
CA PRO A 13 -7.96 -20.47 -0.29
C PRO A 13 -7.78 -18.98 -0.63
N PHE A 14 -6.88 -18.69 -1.57
CA PHE A 14 -6.74 -17.35 -2.14
C PHE A 14 -8.03 -16.92 -2.82
N ARG A 15 -8.34 -15.62 -2.72
CA ARG A 15 -9.62 -15.06 -3.16
C ARG A 15 -9.44 -14.17 -4.36
N GLU A 16 -10.25 -14.37 -5.38
CA GLU A 16 -10.26 -13.51 -6.55
C GLU A 16 -10.97 -12.17 -6.30
N PHE A 17 -12.12 -12.21 -5.62
CA PHE A 17 -13.03 -11.06 -5.48
C PHE A 17 -13.20 -10.60 -4.03
N SER A 18 -13.45 -9.31 -3.86
CA SER A 18 -13.83 -8.72 -2.57
C SER A 18 -15.31 -8.96 -2.30
N GLU A 19 -15.64 -10.02 -1.55
CA GLU A 19 -17.04 -10.45 -1.30
C GLU A 19 -17.90 -9.40 -0.57
N GLN A 20 -17.27 -8.50 0.19
CA GLN A 20 -17.94 -7.43 0.92
C GLN A 20 -17.99 -6.10 0.15
N ALA A 21 -17.33 -6.01 -1.00
CA ALA A 21 -17.36 -4.82 -1.84
C ALA A 21 -18.68 -4.74 -2.63
N PRO A 22 -19.15 -3.53 -2.97
CA PRO A 22 -20.35 -3.37 -3.81
C PRO A 22 -20.13 -3.97 -5.20
N GLU A 23 -21.23 -4.38 -5.85
CA GLU A 23 -21.16 -4.76 -7.27
C GLU A 23 -20.68 -3.58 -8.11
N CYS A 24 -19.92 -3.86 -9.16
CA CYS A 24 -19.44 -2.81 -10.06
C CYS A 24 -20.61 -2.27 -10.89
N TYR A 25 -20.67 -0.95 -11.00
CA TYR A 25 -21.65 -0.22 -11.82
C TYR A 25 -20.92 0.88 -12.58
N GLU A 26 -21.32 1.17 -13.81
CA GLU A 26 -20.71 2.22 -14.64
C GLU A 26 -20.89 3.61 -14.00
N LEU A 27 -19.87 4.47 -14.09
CA LEU A 27 -19.97 5.87 -13.66
C LEU A 27 -20.22 6.71 -14.91
N GLU A 28 -21.23 7.57 -14.91
CA GLU A 28 -21.60 8.33 -16.11
C GLU A 28 -20.94 9.71 -16.16
N SER A 29 -20.46 10.22 -15.02
CA SER A 29 -19.90 11.57 -14.92
C SER A 29 -18.81 11.69 -13.85
N PRO A 30 -17.88 12.67 -14.00
CA PRO A 30 -16.87 12.99 -13.00
C PRO A 30 -17.43 13.33 -11.61
N ASP A 31 -18.68 13.81 -11.52
CA ASP A 31 -19.32 14.18 -10.25
C ASP A 31 -19.78 12.98 -9.43
N GLU A 32 -19.84 11.78 -10.02
CA GLU A 32 -20.09 10.53 -9.30
C GLU A 32 -18.83 9.95 -8.64
N VAL A 33 -17.66 10.45 -9.02
CA VAL A 33 -16.40 10.07 -8.38
C VAL A 33 -16.42 10.61 -6.95
N THR A 34 -16.29 9.70 -5.99
CA THR A 34 -16.23 9.97 -4.56
C THR A 34 -15.13 9.10 -3.97
N MET A 35 -14.48 9.55 -2.91
CA MET A 35 -13.28 8.90 -2.38
C MET A 35 -13.30 8.77 -0.86
N THR A 36 -12.88 7.59 -0.37
CA THR A 36 -12.66 7.31 1.06
C THR A 36 -11.22 6.93 1.31
N LEU A 37 -10.54 7.58 2.25
CA LEU A 37 -9.24 7.12 2.72
C LEU A 37 -9.40 5.86 3.56
N VAL A 38 -8.68 4.81 3.20
CA VAL A 38 -8.72 3.51 3.86
C VAL A 38 -7.38 3.26 4.54
N THR A 39 -7.42 3.05 5.85
CA THR A 39 -6.22 2.72 6.61
C THR A 39 -6.50 1.73 7.74
N GLN A 40 -5.41 1.19 8.29
CA GLN A 40 -5.44 0.30 9.43
C GLN A 40 -4.34 0.67 10.41
N VAL A 41 -4.56 0.43 11.69
CA VAL A 41 -3.66 0.87 12.76
C VAL A 41 -3.69 -0.07 13.95
N SER A 42 -2.54 -0.27 14.59
CA SER A 42 -2.44 -0.89 15.92
C SER A 42 -2.66 0.17 16.99
N HIS A 43 -3.23 -0.21 18.14
CA HIS A 43 -3.54 0.77 19.20
C HIS A 43 -2.33 1.62 19.63
N ASP A 44 -1.12 1.06 19.68
CA ASP A 44 0.12 1.80 20.02
C ASP A 44 0.48 2.92 19.02
N ARG A 45 -0.09 2.87 17.80
CA ARG A 45 0.08 3.87 16.74
C ARG A 45 -1.17 4.73 16.53
N LEU A 46 -2.22 4.56 17.33
CA LEU A 46 -3.48 5.30 17.17
C LEU A 46 -3.27 6.82 17.17
N TRP A 47 -2.31 7.32 17.93
CA TRP A 47 -1.93 8.73 18.00
C TRP A 47 -1.61 9.37 16.63
N MET A 48 -1.17 8.59 15.64
CA MET A 48 -0.90 9.10 14.30
C MET A 48 -2.18 9.56 13.60
N LEU A 49 -3.34 9.02 13.97
CA LEU A 49 -4.62 9.40 13.37
C LEU A 49 -4.99 10.85 13.65
N LYS A 50 -4.49 11.45 14.73
CA LYS A 50 -4.57 12.91 14.91
C LYS A 50 -4.08 13.66 13.68
N HIS A 51 -2.95 13.23 13.12
CA HIS A 51 -2.32 13.90 11.98
C HIS A 51 -3.01 13.55 10.66
N HIS A 52 -3.49 12.31 10.51
CA HIS A 52 -4.29 11.93 9.33
C HIS A 52 -5.62 12.68 9.28
N CYS A 53 -6.36 12.75 10.39
CA CYS A 53 -7.62 13.49 10.46
C CYS A 53 -7.40 14.99 10.21
N ASP A 54 -6.35 15.58 10.78
CA ASP A 54 -5.99 16.99 10.55
C ASP A 54 -5.65 17.29 9.08
N ARG A 55 -4.95 16.36 8.40
CA ARG A 55 -4.54 16.54 6.99
C ARG A 55 -5.61 16.16 5.98
N TYR A 56 -6.52 15.27 6.32
CA TYR A 56 -7.53 14.73 5.41
C TYR A 56 -8.93 15.35 5.61
N ARG A 57 -8.96 16.64 5.91
CA ARG A 57 -10.17 17.46 6.04
C ARG A 57 -10.06 18.65 5.11
N ASN A 58 -11.20 19.26 4.78
CA ASN A 58 -11.23 20.54 4.12
C ASN A 58 -10.60 21.59 5.05
N GLN A 59 -9.46 22.14 4.64
CA GLN A 59 -8.68 23.10 5.44
C GLN A 59 -9.35 24.48 5.55
N GLU A 60 -10.34 24.78 4.72
CA GLU A 60 -11.13 26.02 4.77
C GLU A 60 -12.37 25.89 5.68
N GLY A 61 -12.67 24.67 6.15
CA GLY A 61 -13.86 24.33 6.91
C GLY A 61 -13.66 24.19 8.43
N SER A 62 -14.71 23.71 9.11
CA SER A 62 -14.69 23.29 10.51
C SER A 62 -14.05 21.89 10.67
N SER A 63 -13.76 21.45 11.90
CA SER A 63 -13.25 20.08 12.14
C SER A 63 -14.22 18.96 11.73
N TYR A 64 -15.49 19.29 11.48
CA TYR A 64 -16.49 18.38 10.92
C TYR A 64 -16.45 18.26 9.39
N ASP A 65 -15.71 19.12 8.70
CA ASP A 65 -15.51 19.06 7.24
C ASP A 65 -14.38 18.07 6.90
N GLN A 66 -14.39 16.94 7.59
CA GLN A 66 -13.48 15.82 7.39
C GLN A 66 -13.90 15.06 6.12
N HIS A 67 -12.94 14.76 5.24
CA HIS A 67 -13.21 13.89 4.10
C HIS A 67 -13.41 12.45 4.55
N PRO A 68 -14.15 11.61 3.80
CA PRO A 68 -14.48 10.26 4.24
C PRO A 68 -13.25 9.40 4.55
N MET A 69 -13.23 8.79 5.73
CA MET A 69 -12.19 7.85 6.16
C MET A 69 -12.82 6.56 6.68
N SER A 70 -12.20 5.43 6.37
CA SER A 70 -12.50 4.14 6.97
C SER A 70 -11.26 3.55 7.64
N ILE A 71 -11.37 3.30 8.93
CA ILE A 71 -10.25 2.95 9.80
C ILE A 71 -10.53 1.62 10.49
N ALA A 72 -9.64 0.65 10.32
CA ALA A 72 -9.62 -0.57 11.12
C ALA A 72 -8.56 -0.49 12.23
N VAL A 73 -8.98 -0.65 13.48
CA VAL A 73 -8.11 -0.56 14.67
C VAL A 73 -7.94 -1.93 15.28
N TYR A 74 -6.69 -2.37 15.42
CA TYR A 74 -6.34 -3.56 16.19
C TYR A 74 -6.08 -3.20 17.64
N SER A 75 -7.01 -3.53 18.52
CA SER A 75 -7.00 -3.10 19.91
C SER A 75 -7.73 -4.07 20.84
N ASN A 76 -7.43 -3.99 22.15
CA ASN A 76 -8.21 -4.63 23.21
C ASN A 76 -9.31 -3.72 23.78
N ALA A 77 -9.35 -2.46 23.36
CA ALA A 77 -10.37 -1.48 23.76
C ALA A 77 -11.70 -1.75 23.03
N THR A 78 -12.80 -1.27 23.61
CA THR A 78 -14.10 -1.30 22.96
C THR A 78 -14.15 -0.26 21.83
N LEU A 79 -15.10 -0.43 20.91
CA LEU A 79 -15.38 0.58 19.88
C LEU A 79 -15.60 1.97 20.50
N ASP A 80 -16.43 2.06 21.54
CA ASP A 80 -16.71 3.34 22.23
C ASP A 80 -15.45 3.97 22.81
N GLY A 81 -14.52 3.17 23.36
CA GLY A 81 -13.24 3.66 23.86
C GLY A 81 -12.37 4.25 22.75
N ILE A 82 -12.28 3.55 21.61
CA ILE A 82 -11.54 4.05 20.44
C ILE A 82 -12.19 5.31 19.86
N LEU A 83 -13.53 5.37 19.80
CA LEU A 83 -14.25 6.56 19.34
C LEU A 83 -14.01 7.76 20.26
N GLU A 84 -13.88 7.55 21.57
CA GLU A 84 -13.52 8.62 22.51
C GLU A 84 -12.09 9.13 22.24
N GLU A 85 -11.10 8.24 22.16
CA GLU A 85 -9.70 8.61 21.88
C GLU A 85 -9.58 9.39 20.55
N LEU A 86 -10.31 8.98 19.51
CA LEU A 86 -10.31 9.68 18.22
C LEU A 86 -11.01 11.04 18.28
N ARG A 87 -12.05 11.18 19.10
CA ARG A 87 -12.71 12.47 19.31
C ARG A 87 -11.80 13.46 20.04
N GLU A 88 -11.02 12.98 21.01
CA GLU A 88 -9.99 13.79 21.69
C GLU A 88 -8.87 14.23 20.72
N MET A 89 -8.64 13.46 19.66
CA MET A 89 -7.72 13.81 18.57
C MET A 89 -8.33 14.74 17.51
N ASP A 90 -9.57 15.22 17.72
CA ASP A 90 -10.34 16.04 16.80
C ASP A 90 -10.67 15.34 15.46
N CYS A 91 -10.73 14.01 15.43
CA CYS A 91 -11.24 13.30 14.27
C CYS A 91 -12.77 13.43 14.17
N GLY A 92 -13.30 13.52 12.94
CA GLY A 92 -14.74 13.57 12.64
C GLY A 92 -15.49 12.24 12.88
N VAL A 93 -15.33 11.63 14.06
CA VAL A 93 -16.05 10.43 14.47
C VAL A 93 -17.37 10.79 15.15
N LYS A 94 -18.40 9.95 14.99
CA LYS A 94 -19.67 10.05 15.73
C LYS A 94 -20.02 8.72 16.38
N GLY A 95 -21.09 8.70 17.17
CA GLY A 95 -21.63 7.47 17.75
C GLY A 95 -22.11 6.49 16.67
N THR A 96 -22.45 5.28 17.08
CA THR A 96 -22.76 4.14 16.18
C THR A 96 -24.06 4.30 15.37
N THR A 97 -24.90 5.28 15.69
CA THR A 97 -26.20 5.51 15.06
C THR A 97 -26.21 6.62 14.02
N GLU A 98 -25.11 7.36 13.87
CA GLU A 98 -25.04 8.53 12.99
C GLU A 98 -23.97 8.34 11.91
N LYS A 99 -24.26 8.81 10.69
CA LYS A 99 -23.25 8.84 9.63
C LYS A 99 -22.15 9.84 10.03
N ALA A 100 -20.93 9.32 10.14
CA ALA A 100 -19.73 10.08 10.44
C ALA A 100 -18.82 10.10 9.21
N PRO A 101 -18.09 11.20 8.96
CA PRO A 101 -17.05 11.19 7.93
C PRO A 101 -15.94 10.19 8.25
N VAL A 102 -15.64 9.92 9.52
CA VAL A 102 -14.69 8.86 9.93
C VAL A 102 -15.44 7.64 10.47
N THR A 103 -15.39 6.53 9.75
CA THR A 103 -15.95 5.24 10.17
C THR A 103 -14.86 4.35 10.77
N VAL A 104 -15.15 3.73 11.92
CA VAL A 104 -14.18 2.94 12.69
C VAL A 104 -14.69 1.52 12.91
N SER A 105 -13.83 0.54 12.67
CA SER A 105 -14.05 -0.86 13.05
C SER A 105 -12.92 -1.34 13.95
N VAL A 106 -13.22 -2.10 15.00
CA VAL A 106 -12.22 -2.64 15.93
C VAL A 106 -12.11 -4.16 15.74
N LEU A 107 -10.89 -4.64 15.54
CA LEU A 107 -10.55 -6.06 15.59
C LEU A 107 -9.92 -6.36 16.95
N ASP A 108 -10.58 -7.21 17.74
CA ASP A 108 -10.15 -7.53 19.11
C ASP A 108 -8.85 -8.33 19.12
N ALA A 109 -7.81 -7.73 19.67
CA ALA A 109 -6.48 -8.33 19.75
C ALA A 109 -6.39 -9.52 20.73
N LYS A 110 -7.40 -9.74 21.60
CA LYS A 110 -7.47 -10.94 22.45
C LYS A 110 -7.90 -12.18 21.68
N THR A 111 -8.70 -12.00 20.63
CA THR A 111 -9.33 -13.10 19.90
C THR A 111 -8.69 -13.33 18.53
N HIS A 112 -7.98 -12.33 17.97
CA HIS A 112 -7.32 -12.42 16.67
C HIS A 112 -5.79 -12.29 16.78
N GLY A 113 -5.10 -13.44 16.82
CA GLY A 113 -3.65 -13.54 16.61
C GLY A 113 -2.80 -13.64 17.89
N ALA A 114 -1.54 -14.10 17.71
CA ALA A 114 -0.52 -13.98 18.75
C ALA A 114 0.06 -12.55 18.76
N TRP A 115 0.62 -12.09 19.88
CA TRP A 115 1.19 -10.73 20.06
C TRP A 115 2.22 -10.30 18.99
N ASN A 116 2.73 -11.23 18.18
CA ASN A 116 3.73 -11.00 17.14
C ASN A 116 3.21 -11.25 15.71
N GLU A 117 1.90 -11.43 15.53
CA GLU A 117 1.25 -11.70 14.25
C GLU A 117 0.13 -10.70 14.01
N PHE A 118 0.52 -9.48 13.66
CA PHE A 118 -0.40 -8.40 13.33
C PHE A 118 -1.27 -8.77 12.11
N PRO A 119 -2.60 -8.83 12.22
CA PRO A 119 -3.49 -9.34 11.16
C PRO A 119 -3.74 -8.27 10.07
N VAL A 120 -2.67 -7.78 9.46
CA VAL A 120 -2.67 -6.59 8.58
C VAL A 120 -3.68 -6.70 7.43
N ASN A 121 -3.73 -7.81 6.70
CA ASN A 121 -4.64 -7.96 5.56
C ASN A 121 -6.10 -8.15 5.98
N GLU A 122 -6.35 -8.74 7.16
CA GLU A 122 -7.70 -8.80 7.73
C GLU A 122 -8.18 -7.40 8.12
N LEU A 123 -7.33 -6.58 8.75
CA LEU A 123 -7.65 -5.19 9.07
C LEU A 123 -7.88 -4.34 7.82
N ARG A 124 -7.06 -4.51 6.77
CA ARG A 124 -7.26 -3.82 5.49
C ARG A 124 -8.63 -4.14 4.89
N ASN A 125 -8.99 -5.42 4.84
CA ASN A 125 -10.31 -5.84 4.36
C ASN A 125 -11.45 -5.36 5.27
N LEU A 126 -11.25 -5.34 6.59
CA LEU A 126 -12.21 -4.80 7.54
C LEU A 126 -12.45 -3.30 7.31
N ALA A 127 -11.41 -2.52 7.03
CA ALA A 127 -11.54 -1.11 6.68
C ALA A 127 -12.27 -0.94 5.33
N LEU A 128 -11.92 -1.74 4.31
CA LEU A 128 -12.63 -1.75 3.01
C LEU A 128 -14.12 -2.06 3.15
N SER A 129 -14.50 -2.95 4.08
CA SER A 129 -15.90 -3.36 4.31
C SER A 129 -16.85 -2.22 4.72
N LYS A 130 -16.31 -1.05 5.09
CA LYS A 130 -17.06 0.14 5.51
C LYS A 130 -17.05 1.28 4.47
N VAL A 131 -16.41 1.07 3.33
CA VAL A 131 -16.36 2.06 2.25
C VAL A 131 -17.69 2.09 1.51
N GLU A 132 -18.24 3.29 1.36
CA GLU A 132 -19.48 3.55 0.60
C GLU A 132 -19.24 4.40 -0.67
N THR A 133 -18.02 4.90 -0.87
CA THR A 133 -17.65 5.73 -2.03
C THR A 133 -17.21 4.90 -3.22
N THR A 134 -17.16 5.50 -4.41
CA THR A 134 -16.76 4.81 -5.66
C THR A 134 -15.28 4.44 -5.71
N HIS A 135 -14.43 5.20 -5.04
CA HIS A 135 -12.98 4.99 -4.98
C HIS A 135 -12.50 4.93 -3.53
N ILE A 136 -11.38 4.25 -3.33
CA ILE A 136 -10.60 4.29 -2.10
C ILE A 136 -9.30 5.02 -2.35
N LEU A 137 -8.78 5.68 -1.32
CA LEU A 137 -7.37 6.06 -1.20
C LEU A 137 -6.74 5.16 -0.15
N TYR A 138 -5.95 4.17 -0.57
CA TYR A 138 -5.33 3.23 0.35
C TYR A 138 -3.97 3.74 0.85
N ILE A 139 -3.84 3.94 2.16
CA ILE A 139 -2.59 4.37 2.82
C ILE A 139 -2.31 3.58 4.10
N ASP A 140 -1.04 3.25 4.34
CA ASP A 140 -0.61 2.74 5.66
C ASP A 140 -0.50 3.93 6.64
N VAL A 141 -0.85 3.71 7.92
CA VAL A 141 -0.97 4.81 8.92
C VAL A 141 0.32 5.58 9.19
N ASP A 142 1.47 4.98 8.90
CA ASP A 142 2.78 5.61 9.01
C ASP A 142 3.10 6.55 7.83
N PHE A 143 2.25 6.63 6.81
CA PHE A 143 2.38 7.56 5.68
C PHE A 143 1.36 8.69 5.80
N TRP A 144 1.83 9.89 6.11
CA TRP A 144 0.98 11.04 6.36
C TRP A 144 0.75 11.81 5.05
N PRO A 145 -0.51 12.11 4.69
CA PRO A 145 -0.81 12.79 3.44
C PRO A 145 -0.39 14.27 3.43
N SER A 146 -0.07 14.81 2.26
CA SER A 146 -0.03 16.27 2.05
C SER A 146 -1.43 16.87 2.23
N ASP A 147 -1.52 18.13 2.66
CA ASP A 147 -2.82 18.75 3.00
C ASP A 147 -3.83 18.75 1.88
N GLN A 148 -3.38 18.98 0.65
CA GLN A 148 -4.25 19.10 -0.51
C GLN A 148 -4.38 17.78 -1.27
N LEU A 149 -4.06 16.63 -0.67
CA LEU A 149 -4.10 15.35 -1.40
C LEU A 149 -5.51 15.06 -1.92
N TYR A 150 -6.53 15.19 -1.06
CA TYR A 150 -7.92 14.94 -1.45
C TYR A 150 -8.36 15.90 -2.55
N GLU A 151 -8.17 17.19 -2.31
CA GLU A 151 -8.52 18.27 -3.22
C GLU A 151 -7.82 18.03 -4.56
N THR A 152 -6.51 17.77 -4.59
CA THR A 152 -5.72 17.49 -5.82
C THR A 152 -6.37 16.44 -6.72
N ILE A 153 -6.98 15.41 -6.14
CA ILE A 153 -7.65 14.34 -6.90
C ILE A 153 -9.10 14.71 -7.26
N MET A 154 -9.79 15.43 -6.39
CA MET A 154 -11.23 15.64 -6.45
C MET A 154 -11.64 16.97 -7.09
N ASP A 155 -10.80 17.98 -7.06
CA ASP A 155 -11.07 19.30 -7.62
C ASP A 155 -10.56 19.42 -9.06
N ASN A 156 -11.11 20.39 -9.80
CA ASN A 156 -10.71 20.67 -11.16
C ASN A 156 -9.60 21.74 -11.16
N PHE A 157 -8.34 21.32 -11.09
CA PHE A 157 -7.19 22.25 -11.11
C PHE A 157 -6.90 22.88 -12.48
N PHE A 158 -7.50 22.37 -13.56
CA PHE A 158 -7.23 22.80 -14.94
C PHE A 158 -8.18 23.90 -15.46
N ASP A 159 -8.95 24.58 -14.61
CA ASP A 159 -9.86 25.66 -15.03
C ASP A 159 -9.15 27.01 -15.32
N SER A 160 -7.82 27.01 -15.44
CA SER A 160 -7.01 28.21 -15.71
C SER A 160 -6.57 28.27 -17.18
N GLN A 161 -6.69 29.46 -17.78
CA GLN A 161 -6.62 29.77 -19.22
C GLN A 161 -5.33 29.42 -20.00
N ASP A 162 -4.43 28.58 -19.49
CA ASP A 162 -3.07 28.37 -20.02
C ASP A 162 -2.70 26.89 -20.30
N THR A 163 -3.65 25.95 -20.29
CA THR A 163 -3.37 24.54 -20.58
C THR A 163 -4.15 23.98 -21.77
N ASP A 164 -3.56 22.96 -22.39
CA ASP A 164 -4.05 22.16 -23.52
C ASP A 164 -5.57 21.98 -23.50
N GLU A 165 -6.26 22.33 -24.59
CA GLU A 165 -7.74 22.23 -24.68
C GLU A 165 -8.26 20.79 -24.44
N ASP A 166 -7.38 19.80 -24.53
CA ASP A 166 -7.67 18.37 -24.35
C ASP A 166 -7.37 17.84 -22.92
N ALA A 167 -6.88 18.65 -21.98
CA ALA A 167 -6.52 18.19 -20.64
C ALA A 167 -7.77 17.81 -19.81
N LYS A 168 -7.91 16.52 -19.50
CA LYS A 168 -9.00 15.99 -18.67
C LYS A 168 -8.72 16.21 -17.19
N SER A 169 -9.79 16.37 -16.40
CA SER A 169 -9.67 16.29 -14.94
C SER A 169 -9.37 14.85 -14.52
N ILE A 170 -8.70 14.68 -13.37
CA ILE A 170 -8.43 13.36 -12.79
C ILE A 170 -9.72 12.53 -12.64
N ARG A 171 -10.82 13.18 -12.22
CA ARG A 171 -12.13 12.50 -12.09
C ARG A 171 -12.66 12.00 -13.43
N GLN A 172 -12.43 12.73 -14.53
CA GLN A 172 -12.79 12.26 -15.86
C GLN A 172 -11.94 11.04 -16.26
N GLU A 173 -10.63 11.04 -15.99
CA GLU A 173 -9.77 9.88 -16.28
C GLU A 173 -10.19 8.63 -15.50
N LEU A 174 -10.61 8.78 -14.23
CA LEU A 174 -11.14 7.70 -13.40
C LEU A 174 -12.50 7.15 -13.89
N VAL A 175 -13.30 7.98 -14.57
CA VAL A 175 -14.56 7.56 -15.22
C VAL A 175 -14.24 6.80 -16.51
N ASP A 176 -13.33 7.34 -17.31
CA ASP A 176 -12.96 6.79 -18.62
C ASP A 176 -12.30 5.41 -18.51
N ASP A 177 -11.49 5.17 -17.48
CA ASP A 177 -10.88 3.86 -17.21
C ASP A 177 -11.21 3.36 -15.78
N PRO A 178 -12.17 2.41 -15.63
CA PRO A 178 -12.52 1.82 -14.33
C PRO A 178 -11.37 1.02 -13.67
N LYS A 179 -10.30 0.77 -14.41
CA LYS A 179 -9.10 0.03 -13.99
C LYS A 179 -7.87 0.95 -13.92
N LEU A 180 -8.05 2.27 -13.95
CA LEU A 180 -7.01 3.22 -13.59
C LEU A 180 -6.79 3.25 -12.07
N ALA A 181 -5.53 3.17 -11.66
CA ALA A 181 -5.08 3.34 -10.29
C ALA A 181 -4.11 4.54 -10.22
N LEU A 182 -4.50 5.55 -9.45
CA LEU A 182 -3.69 6.75 -9.27
C LEU A 182 -2.62 6.51 -8.21
N VAL A 183 -1.35 6.53 -8.60
CA VAL A 183 -0.22 6.39 -7.68
C VAL A 183 0.02 7.70 -6.94
N ILE A 184 0.10 7.61 -5.61
CA ILE A 184 0.51 8.71 -4.75
C ILE A 184 2.00 8.52 -4.39
N PRO A 185 2.90 9.40 -4.85
CA PRO A 185 4.33 9.31 -4.55
C PRO A 185 4.60 9.37 -3.05
N ALA A 186 5.59 8.59 -2.60
CA ALA A 186 5.92 8.45 -1.19
C ALA A 186 7.35 8.93 -0.91
N PHE A 187 7.48 9.68 0.17
CA PHE A 187 8.74 10.15 0.71
C PHE A 187 8.93 9.62 2.13
N GLN A 188 10.12 9.79 2.70
CA GLN A 188 10.41 9.42 4.07
C GLN A 188 11.15 10.54 4.79
N LEU A 189 10.77 10.80 6.03
CA LEU A 189 11.55 11.60 6.95
C LEU A 189 12.60 10.71 7.63
N TRP A 190 13.87 11.14 7.59
CA TRP A 190 14.91 10.55 8.42
C TRP A 190 14.65 10.86 9.89
N ARG A 191 14.93 9.91 10.77
CA ARG A 191 14.77 10.13 12.21
C ARG A 191 15.63 11.31 12.67
N GLN A 192 15.02 12.23 13.42
CA GLN A 192 15.67 13.48 13.84
C GLN A 192 16.43 13.36 15.17
N CYS A 193 16.26 12.25 15.90
CA CYS A 193 17.03 11.94 17.12
C CYS A 193 18.11 10.88 16.86
N ARG A 194 19.13 10.84 17.73
CA ARG A 194 20.24 9.88 17.66
C ARG A 194 19.91 8.55 18.33
N GLU A 195 19.13 8.63 19.40
CA GLU A 195 18.70 7.50 20.20
C GLU A 195 17.79 6.57 19.38
N TRP A 196 17.90 5.27 19.64
CA TRP A 196 17.02 4.29 18.99
C TRP A 196 15.67 4.20 19.70
N GLU A 197 14.98 5.33 19.78
CA GLU A 197 13.64 5.47 20.34
C GLU A 197 12.73 6.31 19.43
N ASP A 198 11.43 6.31 19.73
CA ASP A 198 10.48 7.19 19.04
C ASP A 198 10.61 8.60 19.63
N CYS A 199 10.88 9.58 18.78
CA CYS A 199 11.22 10.94 19.17
C CYS A 199 10.29 11.94 18.49
N ARG A 200 9.03 11.87 18.91
CA ARG A 200 7.90 12.60 18.32
C ARG A 200 8.12 14.10 18.33
N ASP A 201 8.62 14.65 19.44
CA ASP A 201 8.87 16.08 19.60
C ASP A 201 9.89 16.62 18.59
N GLN A 202 10.80 15.77 18.10
CA GLN A 202 11.79 16.10 17.09
C GLN A 202 11.30 15.79 15.67
N ASN A 203 10.57 14.70 15.46
CA ASN A 203 10.11 14.31 14.13
C ASN A 203 8.88 15.11 13.65
N ILE A 204 7.88 15.33 14.51
CA ILE A 204 6.61 15.97 14.16
C ILE A 204 6.81 17.37 13.55
N PRO A 205 7.68 18.25 14.07
CA PRO A 205 7.90 19.56 13.46
C PRO A 205 8.33 19.51 11.98
N HIS A 206 9.10 18.48 11.59
CA HIS A 206 9.47 18.29 10.18
C HIS A 206 8.30 17.75 9.36
N MET A 207 7.51 16.81 9.91
CA MET A 207 6.30 16.31 9.27
C MET A 207 5.23 17.39 9.07
N GLU A 208 5.11 18.34 10.01
CA GLU A 208 4.20 19.48 9.91
C GLU A 208 4.69 20.50 8.90
N LYS A 209 6.00 20.76 8.78
CA LYS A 209 6.53 21.61 7.69
C LYS A 209 6.31 20.97 6.33
N ALA A 210 6.53 19.66 6.23
CA ALA A 210 6.42 18.91 4.98
C ALA A 210 4.98 18.70 4.47
N ARG A 211 3.95 19.21 5.16
CA ARG A 211 2.54 19.04 4.74
C ARG A 211 2.16 19.82 3.47
N THR A 212 2.94 20.84 3.10
CA THR A 212 2.76 21.65 1.88
C THR A 212 3.93 21.46 0.90
N PRO A 213 3.72 21.60 -0.43
CA PRO A 213 4.80 21.47 -1.42
C PRO A 213 6.01 22.38 -1.14
N HIS A 214 5.77 23.62 -0.70
CA HIS A 214 6.85 24.55 -0.36
C HIS A 214 7.67 24.08 0.86
N GLY A 215 6.99 23.67 1.93
CA GLY A 215 7.67 23.15 3.11
C GLY A 215 8.36 21.81 2.85
N MET A 216 7.78 20.96 2.00
CA MET A 216 8.40 19.73 1.52
C MET A 216 9.71 20.00 0.75
N ALA A 217 9.69 20.97 -0.18
CA ALA A 217 10.90 21.38 -0.90
C ALA A 217 11.99 21.89 0.06
N HIS A 218 11.62 22.67 1.07
CA HIS A 218 12.56 23.12 2.10
C HIS A 218 13.14 21.93 2.90
N GLU A 219 12.33 20.95 3.29
CA GLU A 219 12.81 19.76 4.01
C GLU A 219 13.75 18.88 3.17
N ILE A 220 13.53 18.80 1.86
CA ILE A 220 14.39 18.05 0.93
C ILE A 220 15.71 18.77 0.64
N ILE A 221 15.65 20.06 0.29
CA ILE A 221 16.79 20.81 -0.25
C ILE A 221 17.68 21.36 0.87
N GLU A 222 17.06 22.10 1.79
CA GLU A 222 17.78 22.85 2.82
C GLU A 222 18.10 21.97 4.02
N ASN A 223 17.08 21.33 4.60
CA ASN A 223 17.27 20.52 5.81
C ASN A 223 17.82 19.13 5.50
N LYS A 224 17.61 18.61 4.28
CA LYS A 224 17.97 17.24 3.88
C LYS A 224 17.42 16.19 4.84
N SER A 225 16.28 16.48 5.44
CA SER A 225 15.60 15.64 6.42
C SER A 225 14.71 14.61 5.72
N ILE A 226 14.23 14.91 4.53
CA ILE A 226 13.32 14.06 3.75
C ILE A 226 13.99 13.59 2.45
N THR A 227 13.72 12.33 2.08
CA THR A 227 14.12 11.75 0.79
C THR A 227 12.97 10.98 0.16
N ILE A 228 13.13 10.53 -1.08
CA ILE A 228 12.28 9.49 -1.68
C ILE A 228 12.19 8.29 -0.71
N PHE A 229 11.02 7.66 -0.63
CA PHE A 229 10.77 6.53 0.26
C PHE A 229 11.57 5.28 -0.14
N ASP A 230 12.18 4.64 0.85
CA ASP A 230 12.98 3.41 0.73
C ASP A 230 13.94 3.39 -0.48
N PRO A 231 14.87 4.36 -0.59
CA PRO A 231 15.69 4.55 -1.78
C PRO A 231 16.65 3.39 -2.05
N THR A 232 16.83 2.49 -1.06
CA THR A 232 17.64 1.28 -1.17
C THR A 232 16.87 0.09 -1.76
N ASN A 233 15.54 0.20 -1.85
CA ASN A 233 14.64 -0.83 -2.30
C ASN A 233 13.96 -0.41 -3.61
N LYS A 234 14.76 -0.30 -4.68
CA LYS A 234 14.26 0.05 -6.01
C LYS A 234 13.07 -0.80 -6.45
N GLY A 235 13.05 -2.09 -6.10
CA GLY A 235 11.93 -2.96 -6.46
C GLY A 235 10.60 -2.63 -5.78
N GLY A 236 10.59 -1.97 -4.62
CA GLY A 236 9.35 -1.65 -3.90
C GLY A 236 8.63 -0.41 -4.42
N HIS A 237 9.37 0.63 -4.77
CA HIS A 237 8.81 1.95 -5.10
C HIS A 237 9.45 2.60 -6.34
N GLY A 238 10.35 1.90 -7.04
CA GLY A 238 11.13 2.46 -8.15
C GLY A 238 10.34 2.72 -9.43
N SER A 239 9.18 2.08 -9.62
CA SER A 239 8.34 2.37 -10.80
C SER A 239 7.68 3.76 -10.76
N THR A 240 7.67 4.44 -9.62
CA THR A 240 7.22 5.85 -9.55
C THR A 240 8.30 6.77 -10.10
N ASP A 241 7.96 7.63 -11.05
CA ASP A 241 8.87 8.61 -11.64
C ASP A 241 8.94 9.88 -10.79
N TYR A 242 9.83 9.87 -9.80
CA TYR A 242 10.06 11.03 -8.94
C TYR A 242 10.69 12.21 -9.68
N GLU A 243 11.49 11.97 -10.73
CA GLU A 243 12.12 13.05 -11.50
C GLU A 243 11.05 13.85 -12.26
N ALA A 244 10.14 13.15 -12.93
CA ALA A 244 8.98 13.77 -13.55
C ALA A 244 8.09 14.45 -12.49
N TRP A 245 7.86 13.81 -11.33
CA TRP A 245 6.98 14.34 -10.29
C TRP A 245 7.39 15.72 -9.79
N PHE A 246 8.69 15.97 -9.58
CA PHE A 246 9.18 17.28 -9.14
C PHE A 246 8.87 18.43 -10.12
N HIS A 247 8.58 18.10 -11.38
CA HIS A 247 8.26 19.05 -12.44
C HIS A 247 6.79 18.99 -12.87
N GLN A 248 5.99 18.08 -12.29
CA GLN A 248 4.58 17.90 -12.63
C GLN A 248 3.71 19.03 -12.04
N PRO A 249 2.82 19.63 -12.84
CA PRO A 249 1.77 20.48 -12.32
C PRO A 249 0.89 19.75 -11.30
N GLN A 250 0.37 20.48 -10.32
CA GLN A 250 -0.61 19.94 -9.40
C GLN A 250 -1.86 19.48 -10.16
N GLY A 251 -2.35 18.28 -9.86
CA GLY A 251 -3.53 17.70 -10.50
C GLY A 251 -3.27 17.08 -11.87
N SER A 252 -2.04 17.11 -12.40
CA SER A 252 -1.70 16.38 -13.64
C SER A 252 -1.45 14.89 -13.37
N LEU A 253 -1.65 14.07 -14.40
CA LEU A 253 -1.30 12.65 -14.39
C LEU A 253 -0.10 12.38 -15.32
N VAL A 254 0.78 11.49 -14.89
CA VAL A 254 1.81 10.90 -15.75
C VAL A 254 1.69 9.39 -15.67
N ASP A 255 1.53 8.75 -16.83
CA ASP A 255 1.39 7.30 -16.91
C ASP A 255 2.69 6.59 -16.50
N ILE A 256 2.53 5.44 -15.85
CA ILE A 256 3.63 4.52 -15.57
C ILE A 256 3.62 3.47 -16.68
N ASP A 257 4.50 3.63 -17.66
CA ASP A 257 4.52 2.80 -18.87
C ASP A 257 4.82 1.32 -18.60
N CYS A 258 5.69 1.05 -17.62
CA CYS A 258 6.13 -0.31 -17.30
C CYS A 258 6.54 -0.43 -15.83
N LEU A 259 6.56 -1.66 -15.33
CA LEU A 259 6.94 -1.98 -13.96
C LEU A 259 8.43 -2.30 -13.87
N GLN A 260 9.18 -1.54 -13.08
CA GLN A 260 10.59 -1.81 -12.81
C GLN A 260 10.82 -3.07 -11.95
N SER A 261 9.77 -3.58 -11.31
CA SER A 261 9.81 -4.77 -10.47
C SER A 261 8.42 -5.32 -10.24
N ASN A 262 8.31 -6.66 -10.12
CA ASN A 262 7.09 -7.33 -9.70
C ASN A 262 6.75 -7.12 -8.20
N ARG A 263 7.60 -6.39 -7.47
CA ARG A 263 7.41 -6.03 -6.07
C ARG A 263 6.93 -4.60 -5.86
N TYR A 264 6.56 -3.91 -6.93
CA TYR A 264 6.04 -2.56 -6.82
C TYR A 264 4.85 -2.55 -5.86
N GLU A 265 4.89 -1.67 -4.86
CA GLU A 265 3.94 -1.58 -3.76
C GLU A 265 3.55 -0.10 -3.50
N PRO A 266 3.00 0.64 -4.48
CA PRO A 266 2.60 2.03 -4.31
C PRO A 266 1.44 2.17 -3.31
N PHE A 267 1.17 3.42 -2.95
CA PHE A 267 -0.11 3.84 -2.38
C PHE A 267 -0.97 4.38 -3.51
N VAL A 268 -2.26 4.04 -3.52
CA VAL A 268 -3.10 4.30 -4.68
C VAL A 268 -4.47 4.83 -4.30
N ALA A 269 -4.98 5.76 -5.11
CA ALA A 269 -6.41 5.96 -5.25
C ALA A 269 -6.93 5.06 -6.39
N ILE A 270 -7.94 4.24 -6.11
CA ILE A 270 -8.37 3.16 -7.02
C ILE A 270 -9.86 2.88 -6.84
N ARG A 271 -10.52 2.51 -7.94
CA ARG A 271 -11.94 2.18 -7.93
C ARG A 271 -12.24 1.02 -6.98
N TYR A 272 -13.28 1.18 -6.16
CA TYR A 272 -13.72 0.19 -5.20
C TYR A 272 -15.07 -0.40 -5.59
N CYS A 273 -14.99 -1.62 -6.11
CA CYS A 273 -16.13 -2.53 -6.28
C CYS A 273 -15.61 -3.97 -6.19
N LYS A 274 -16.48 -4.95 -6.42
CA LYS A 274 -16.18 -6.39 -6.33
C LYS A 274 -14.97 -6.85 -7.14
N ASP A 275 -14.68 -6.12 -8.22
CA ASP A 275 -13.53 -6.32 -9.10
C ASP A 275 -12.17 -5.91 -8.50
N LEU A 276 -12.15 -5.09 -7.45
CA LEU A 276 -10.91 -4.80 -6.74
C LEU A 276 -10.52 -6.04 -5.94
N PRO A 277 -9.34 -6.63 -6.18
CA PRO A 277 -8.86 -7.77 -5.42
C PRO A 277 -8.88 -7.52 -3.91
N PRO A 278 -9.25 -8.52 -3.09
CA PRO A 278 -9.13 -8.41 -1.65
C PRO A 278 -7.67 -8.54 -1.23
N PHE A 279 -7.31 -7.98 -0.07
CA PHE A 279 -6.04 -8.33 0.55
C PHE A 279 -6.07 -9.80 1.00
N GLN A 280 -5.11 -10.60 0.56
CA GLN A 280 -5.09 -12.04 0.88
C GLN A 280 -4.81 -12.26 2.37
N THR A 281 -5.83 -12.68 3.14
CA THR A 281 -5.73 -12.84 4.61
C THR A 281 -4.79 -13.98 5.03
N ALA A 282 -4.38 -14.84 4.10
CA ALA A 282 -3.31 -15.81 4.30
C ALA A 282 -1.95 -15.14 4.62
N PHE A 283 -1.74 -13.89 4.21
CA PHE A 283 -0.55 -13.11 4.54
C PHE A 283 -0.80 -12.20 5.76
N SER A 284 -0.22 -12.58 6.89
CA SER A 284 -0.27 -11.86 8.17
C SER A 284 1.12 -11.40 8.62
N GLY A 285 1.16 -10.50 9.62
CA GLY A 285 2.39 -9.99 10.19
C GLY A 285 3.19 -9.15 9.20
N TYR A 286 4.47 -9.48 9.02
CA TYR A 286 5.39 -8.70 8.20
C TYR A 286 5.83 -9.46 6.94
N GLY A 287 5.83 -8.74 5.82
CA GLY A 287 6.37 -9.19 4.54
C GLY A 287 5.31 -9.80 3.64
N LYS A 288 5.40 -9.50 2.34
CA LYS A 288 4.60 -10.06 1.26
C LYS A 288 3.08 -9.86 1.37
N ASN A 289 2.65 -8.94 2.22
CA ASN A 289 1.23 -8.65 2.45
C ASN A 289 0.66 -7.67 1.42
N LYS A 290 1.30 -6.51 1.19
CA LYS A 290 0.89 -5.51 0.20
C LYS A 290 1.29 -5.91 -1.21
N VAL A 291 2.45 -6.55 -1.39
CA VAL A 291 2.98 -6.95 -2.71
C VAL A 291 2.06 -7.95 -3.38
N THR A 292 1.50 -8.88 -2.62
CA THR A 292 0.60 -9.90 -3.18
C THR A 292 -0.71 -9.28 -3.61
N TRP A 293 -1.23 -8.31 -2.86
CA TRP A 293 -2.37 -7.52 -3.27
C TRP A 293 -2.07 -6.74 -4.57
N MET A 294 -0.94 -6.03 -4.63
CA MET A 294 -0.57 -5.25 -5.81
C MET A 294 -0.31 -6.12 -7.04
N MET A 295 0.35 -7.26 -6.89
CA MET A 295 0.53 -8.25 -7.96
C MET A 295 -0.81 -8.72 -8.53
N GLN A 296 -1.82 -8.94 -7.67
CA GLN A 296 -3.15 -9.31 -8.13
C GLN A 296 -3.88 -8.15 -8.80
N VAL A 297 -3.74 -6.92 -8.29
CA VAL A 297 -4.28 -5.71 -8.94
C VAL A 297 -3.71 -5.57 -10.36
N ILE A 298 -2.39 -5.65 -10.51
CA ILE A 298 -1.71 -5.59 -11.82
C ILE A 298 -2.20 -6.72 -12.75
N ALA A 299 -2.22 -7.97 -12.27
CA ALA A 299 -2.67 -9.12 -13.05
C ALA A 299 -4.15 -9.02 -13.47
N SER A 300 -4.98 -8.32 -12.68
CA SER A 300 -6.39 -8.06 -12.98
C SER A 300 -6.61 -6.93 -13.98
N GLY A 301 -5.55 -6.43 -14.63
CA GLY A 301 -5.64 -5.47 -15.74
C GLY A 301 -5.66 -4.01 -15.31
N TYR A 302 -5.28 -3.68 -14.08
CA TYR A 302 -5.17 -2.28 -13.67
C TYR A 302 -3.91 -1.63 -14.29
N VAL A 303 -4.04 -0.36 -14.65
CA VAL A 303 -2.96 0.51 -15.13
C VAL A 303 -2.74 1.63 -14.13
N PHE A 304 -1.60 2.30 -14.21
CA PHE A 304 -1.15 3.22 -13.18
C PHE A 304 -0.72 4.55 -13.77
N SER A 305 -1.18 5.64 -13.16
CA SER A 305 -0.69 6.98 -13.45
C SER A 305 -0.39 7.68 -12.13
N GLN A 306 0.73 8.37 -12.01
CA GLN A 306 1.07 9.11 -10.80
C GLN A 306 0.45 10.50 -10.79
N VAL A 307 0.11 10.98 -9.60
CA VAL A 307 -0.54 12.28 -9.40
C VAL A 307 0.49 13.37 -9.08
N GLY A 308 0.49 14.45 -9.84
CA GLY A 308 1.29 15.65 -9.60
C GLY A 308 0.78 16.48 -8.42
N GLY A 309 1.69 17.02 -7.61
CA GLY A 309 1.37 17.90 -6.48
C GLY A 309 0.88 17.21 -5.19
N ALA A 310 0.36 15.99 -5.28
CA ALA A 310 -0.03 15.16 -4.12
C ALA A 310 1.09 14.19 -3.72
N TYR A 311 1.28 13.97 -2.42
CA TYR A 311 2.31 13.04 -1.93
C TYR A 311 2.03 12.55 -0.50
N LEU A 312 2.77 11.52 -0.09
CA LEU A 312 2.80 11.01 1.29
C LEU A 312 4.20 11.15 1.88
N VAL A 313 4.29 11.34 3.20
CA VAL A 313 5.55 11.32 3.95
C VAL A 313 5.50 10.23 5.01
N HIS A 314 6.44 9.29 4.97
CA HIS A 314 6.60 8.26 5.99
C HIS A 314 7.19 8.83 7.28
N TYR A 315 6.48 8.62 8.40
CA TYR A 315 6.95 8.94 9.73
C TYR A 315 8.00 7.91 10.20
N PRO A 316 9.19 8.35 10.65
CA PRO A 316 10.24 7.44 11.10
C PRO A 316 9.89 6.78 12.43
N HIS A 317 9.34 5.57 12.37
CA HIS A 317 8.97 4.78 13.55
C HIS A 317 9.97 3.65 13.84
N LEU A 318 9.83 3.03 15.01
CA LEU A 318 10.56 1.81 15.39
C LEU A 318 10.00 0.56 14.69
N ASP A 319 10.81 -0.49 14.60
CA ASP A 319 10.36 -1.80 14.11
C ASP A 319 9.19 -2.32 14.96
N SER A 320 8.08 -2.68 14.31
CA SER A 320 6.95 -3.34 14.97
C SER A 320 7.33 -4.71 15.53
N ALA A 321 6.56 -5.24 16.47
CA ALA A 321 6.80 -6.59 17.02
C ALA A 321 6.88 -7.66 15.90
N SER A 322 6.00 -7.59 14.90
CA SER A 322 6.04 -8.49 13.74
C SER A 322 7.32 -8.33 12.91
N ARG A 323 7.81 -7.09 12.71
CA ARG A 323 9.08 -6.81 12.01
C ARG A 323 10.29 -7.27 12.82
N GLN A 324 10.30 -7.07 14.13
CA GLN A 324 11.36 -7.57 15.01
C GLN A 324 11.44 -9.10 14.96
N VAL A 325 10.30 -9.80 14.98
CA VAL A 325 10.25 -11.26 14.79
C VAL A 325 10.72 -11.67 13.39
N TRP A 326 10.37 -10.91 12.35
CA TRP A 326 10.85 -11.14 10.98
C TRP A 326 12.36 -10.97 10.84
N ASN A 327 12.93 -9.96 11.51
CA ASN A 327 14.36 -9.67 11.51
C ASN A 327 15.13 -10.69 12.38
N GLY A 328 14.51 -11.22 13.42
CA GLY A 328 15.14 -12.06 14.44
C GLY A 328 16.00 -11.23 15.42
N PRO A 329 16.57 -11.85 16.46
CA PRO A 329 17.40 -11.14 17.44
C PRO A 329 18.61 -10.48 16.77
N LYS A 330 18.88 -9.20 17.09
CA LYS A 330 20.11 -8.48 16.71
C LYS A 330 21.30 -9.21 17.33
N THR A 331 22.33 -9.53 16.55
CA THR A 331 23.54 -10.22 17.03
C THR A 331 24.47 -9.21 17.70
N ASP A 332 24.15 -8.81 18.92
CA ASP A 332 25.08 -8.05 19.75
C ASP A 332 25.72 -9.00 20.78
N SER A 333 27.05 -9.17 20.66
CA SER A 333 28.01 -9.86 21.55
C SER A 333 28.58 -11.23 21.07
N PRO A 334 29.93 -11.43 21.06
CA PRO A 334 30.59 -12.64 20.55
C PRO A 334 30.54 -13.89 21.45
N THR A 335 29.68 -13.94 22.47
CA THR A 335 29.78 -14.92 23.56
C THR A 335 28.53 -15.80 23.71
N SER A 336 28.06 -16.47 22.66
CA SER A 336 27.25 -17.71 22.82
C SER A 336 27.05 -18.52 21.52
N LYS A 337 28.11 -19.13 20.99
CA LYS A 337 28.08 -19.97 19.76
C LYS A 337 27.20 -21.25 19.83
N LYS A 338 26.59 -21.59 20.97
CA LYS A 338 25.71 -22.78 21.12
C LYS A 338 24.20 -22.49 21.08
N LYS A 339 23.75 -21.26 21.38
CA LYS A 339 22.32 -20.86 21.25
C LYS A 339 21.95 -20.35 19.84
N SER A 340 22.94 -20.15 18.96
CA SER A 340 22.75 -19.61 17.60
C SER A 340 22.14 -20.61 16.60
N LYS A 341 22.49 -21.90 16.67
CA LYS A 341 22.03 -22.91 15.70
C LYS A 341 20.51 -23.18 15.75
N GLN A 342 19.92 -23.21 16.94
CA GLN A 342 18.48 -23.50 17.10
C GLN A 342 17.60 -22.29 16.73
N LYS A 343 18.08 -21.06 17.01
CA LYS A 343 17.38 -19.80 16.67
C LYS A 343 17.52 -19.42 15.19
N SER A 344 18.67 -19.69 14.56
CA SER A 344 18.87 -19.59 13.11
C SER A 344 17.86 -20.45 12.33
N LYS A 345 17.60 -21.68 12.80
CA LYS A 345 16.58 -22.57 12.20
C LYS A 345 15.18 -21.97 12.30
N SER A 346 14.79 -21.38 13.43
CA SER A 346 13.47 -20.76 13.61
C SER A 346 13.23 -19.55 12.67
N LYS A 347 14.22 -18.66 12.52
CA LYS A 347 14.18 -17.53 11.56
C LYS A 347 14.04 -18.02 10.12
N GLN A 348 14.81 -19.04 9.75
CA GLN A 348 14.72 -19.69 8.45
C GLN A 348 13.33 -20.28 8.24
N THR A 349 12.73 -20.90 9.26
CA THR A 349 11.38 -21.50 9.12
C THR A 349 10.25 -20.48 8.90
N LYS A 350 10.22 -19.31 9.56
CA LYS A 350 9.11 -18.34 9.33
C LYS A 350 9.22 -17.67 7.96
N ARG A 351 10.41 -17.19 7.59
CA ARG A 351 10.64 -16.61 6.26
C ARG A 351 10.38 -17.64 5.15
N HIS A 352 10.88 -18.87 5.33
CA HIS A 352 10.62 -19.95 4.39
C HIS A 352 9.13 -20.29 4.25
N LYS A 353 8.35 -20.28 5.35
CA LYS A 353 6.89 -20.49 5.29
C LYS A 353 6.19 -19.41 4.47
N ILE A 354 6.51 -18.13 4.72
CA ILE A 354 5.95 -17.00 3.96
C ILE A 354 6.42 -17.04 2.50
N ASP A 355 7.66 -17.42 2.23
CA ASP A 355 8.18 -17.55 0.87
C ASP A 355 7.52 -18.71 0.12
N LYS A 356 7.27 -19.83 0.79
CA LYS A 356 6.49 -20.93 0.22
C LYS A 356 5.07 -20.51 -0.09
N LEU A 357 4.38 -19.87 0.86
CA LEU A 357 3.02 -19.36 0.65
C LEU A 357 2.98 -18.36 -0.53
N PHE A 358 4.02 -17.54 -0.68
CA PHE A 358 4.14 -16.63 -1.80
C PHE A 358 4.31 -17.33 -3.14
N VAL A 359 5.08 -18.43 -3.20
CA VAL A 359 5.18 -19.26 -4.41
C VAL A 359 3.82 -19.91 -4.73
N ASP A 360 3.13 -20.43 -3.71
CA ASP A 360 1.78 -21.00 -3.88
C ASP A 360 0.79 -19.93 -4.40
N PHE A 361 0.87 -18.70 -3.87
CA PHE A 361 0.09 -17.55 -4.35
C PHE A 361 0.40 -17.21 -5.81
N LYS A 362 1.67 -17.17 -6.20
CA LYS A 362 2.05 -16.88 -7.59
C LYS A 362 1.53 -17.93 -8.55
N ALA A 363 1.66 -19.23 -8.21
CA ALA A 363 1.10 -20.30 -9.02
C ALA A 363 -0.42 -20.16 -9.17
N TRP A 364 -1.13 -19.86 -8.08
CA TRP A 364 -2.56 -19.56 -8.12
C TRP A 364 -2.89 -18.34 -9.00
N LEU A 365 -2.10 -17.27 -8.90
CA LEU A 365 -2.28 -16.04 -9.66
C LEU A 365 -2.09 -16.28 -11.17
N ASP A 366 -1.05 -17.04 -11.53
CA ASP A 366 -0.75 -17.44 -12.91
C ASP A 366 -1.93 -18.24 -13.51
N GLU A 367 -2.40 -19.26 -12.78
CA GLU A 367 -3.46 -20.17 -13.24
C GLU A 367 -4.86 -19.53 -13.26
N THR A 368 -5.14 -18.61 -12.33
CA THR A 368 -6.51 -18.11 -12.09
C THR A 368 -6.75 -16.74 -12.71
N ILE A 369 -5.75 -15.86 -12.69
CA ILE A 369 -5.90 -14.44 -13.08
C ILE A 369 -5.15 -14.17 -14.37
N ILE A 370 -3.84 -14.41 -14.41
CA ILE A 370 -2.99 -14.08 -15.56
C ILE A 370 -3.38 -14.90 -16.79
N ALA A 371 -3.74 -16.18 -16.61
CA ALA A 371 -4.23 -17.03 -17.69
C ALA A 371 -5.48 -16.49 -18.42
N LYS A 372 -6.20 -15.51 -17.84
CA LYS A 372 -7.32 -14.82 -18.50
C LYS A 372 -6.86 -13.83 -19.58
N GLY A 373 -5.60 -13.40 -19.56
CA GLY A 373 -5.02 -12.52 -20.57
C GLY A 373 -5.47 -11.05 -20.48
N ASN A 374 -5.93 -10.60 -19.30
CA ASN A 374 -6.43 -9.23 -19.10
C ASN A 374 -5.36 -8.24 -18.60
N GLN A 375 -4.15 -8.71 -18.31
CA GLN A 375 -3.08 -7.86 -17.80
C GLN A 375 -2.66 -6.83 -18.86
N ARG A 376 -2.65 -5.54 -18.48
CA ARG A 376 -2.32 -4.41 -19.37
C ARG A 376 -0.93 -3.84 -19.15
N MET A 377 -0.38 -4.00 -17.94
CA MET A 377 0.95 -3.51 -17.57
C MET A 377 2.01 -4.58 -17.79
N GLU A 378 3.14 -4.21 -18.40
CA GLU A 378 4.30 -5.07 -18.62
C GLU A 378 5.47 -4.70 -17.70
N ALA A 379 6.44 -5.61 -17.57
CA ALA A 379 7.70 -5.29 -16.91
C ALA A 379 8.60 -4.49 -17.86
N CYS A 380 9.37 -3.54 -17.33
CA CYS A 380 10.37 -2.83 -18.13
C CYS A 380 11.47 -3.78 -18.64
N GLU A 381 12.15 -3.44 -19.73
CA GLU A 381 13.23 -4.27 -20.29
C GLU A 381 14.38 -4.53 -19.28
N ASP A 382 14.65 -3.56 -18.40
CA ASP A 382 15.67 -3.59 -17.36
C ASP A 382 15.10 -3.89 -15.95
N ALA A 383 13.86 -4.40 -15.88
CA ALA A 383 13.20 -4.71 -14.62
C ALA A 383 14.00 -5.70 -13.76
N GLN A 384 13.95 -5.49 -12.45
CA GLN A 384 14.67 -6.31 -11.49
C GLN A 384 14.10 -7.73 -11.41
N ASP A 385 14.98 -8.75 -11.46
CA ASP A 385 14.62 -10.13 -11.12
C ASP A 385 14.56 -10.32 -9.59
N ASP A 386 13.36 -10.20 -9.05
CA ASP A 386 13.08 -10.37 -7.63
C ASP A 386 12.88 -11.83 -7.19
N ASP A 387 12.56 -12.73 -8.11
CA ASP A 387 12.32 -14.13 -7.80
C ASP A 387 13.61 -14.86 -7.44
N SER A 388 14.75 -14.41 -7.99
CA SER A 388 16.09 -14.87 -7.61
C SER A 388 16.40 -14.73 -6.11
N LYS A 389 15.65 -13.90 -5.37
CA LYS A 389 15.87 -13.57 -3.95
C LYS A 389 14.97 -14.37 -2.98
N LEU A 390 14.15 -15.28 -3.48
CA LEU A 390 13.25 -16.10 -2.67
C LEU A 390 13.99 -17.22 -1.90
N TRP A 391 13.68 -17.40 -0.61
CA TRP A 391 14.28 -18.43 0.25
C TRP A 391 13.51 -19.75 0.16
N VAL A 392 13.36 -20.26 -1.06
CA VAL A 392 12.82 -21.59 -1.36
C VAL A 392 13.93 -22.49 -1.87
N GLU A 393 13.96 -23.75 -1.44
CA GLU A 393 14.83 -24.75 -2.06
C GLU A 393 14.34 -24.99 -3.48
N THR A 394 14.87 -24.25 -4.45
CA THR A 394 14.67 -24.54 -5.85
C THR A 394 15.38 -25.86 -6.13
N LYS A 395 14.62 -26.92 -6.46
CA LYS A 395 15.23 -28.09 -7.10
C LYS A 395 15.97 -27.57 -8.33
N PRO A 396 17.26 -27.89 -8.54
CA PRO A 396 17.99 -27.34 -9.67
C PRO A 396 17.28 -27.78 -10.96
N ASN A 397 16.78 -26.80 -11.72
CA ASN A 397 16.29 -27.04 -13.07
C ASN A 397 17.43 -27.67 -13.86
N LYS A 398 17.22 -28.89 -14.35
CA LYS A 398 18.14 -29.52 -15.31
C LYS A 398 18.27 -28.57 -16.52
N PRO A 399 19.49 -28.24 -16.96
CA PRO A 399 19.65 -27.37 -18.11
C PRO A 399 19.04 -28.05 -19.34
N VAL A 400 18.04 -27.38 -19.93
CA VAL A 400 17.54 -27.72 -21.26
C VAL A 400 18.68 -27.45 -22.23
N THR A 401 19.27 -28.53 -22.74
CA THR A 401 20.31 -28.46 -23.77
C THR A 401 19.67 -27.93 -25.04
N ARG A 402 19.99 -26.69 -25.42
CA ARG A 402 19.77 -26.17 -26.78
C ARG A 402 20.54 -27.06 -27.74
N LYS A 403 19.83 -27.95 -28.45
CA LYS A 403 20.37 -28.60 -29.66
C LYS A 403 20.60 -27.51 -30.69
N ARG A 404 21.88 -27.30 -30.99
CA ARG A 404 22.40 -26.44 -32.04
C ARG A 404 21.95 -26.98 -33.40
N ILE A 405 21.02 -26.29 -34.07
CA ILE A 405 20.81 -26.43 -35.51
C ILE A 405 21.69 -25.37 -36.15
N GLU A 406 22.91 -25.76 -36.50
CA GLU A 406 23.75 -25.06 -37.46
C GLU A 406 24.09 -26.09 -38.54
N ASN A 407 23.51 -25.92 -39.73
CA ASN A 407 24.08 -26.41 -40.98
C ASN A 407 23.24 -25.85 -42.13
N PHE A 408 23.62 -24.68 -42.63
CA PHE A 408 23.55 -24.36 -44.06
C PHE A 408 24.39 -23.11 -44.31
N GLN A 409 25.59 -23.32 -44.88
CA GLN A 409 26.33 -22.48 -45.83
C GLN A 409 27.84 -22.69 -45.66
N LYS A 410 28.43 -23.47 -46.56
CA LYS A 410 29.56 -23.02 -47.40
C LYS A 410 29.90 -24.05 -48.47
N GLU A 411 30.10 -23.52 -49.66
CA GLU A 411 30.43 -24.14 -50.94
C GLU A 411 31.74 -24.93 -50.92
N LYS A 412 31.73 -26.12 -51.54
CA LYS A 412 32.63 -26.52 -52.63
C LYS A 412 32.15 -27.81 -53.28
#